data_AF-A0A0C2YLP6-F1
#
_entry.id   AF-A0A0C2YLP6-F1
#
_cell.length_a   1.000
_cell.length_b   1.000
_cell.length_c   1.000
_cell.angle_alpha   90.00
_cell.angle_beta   90.00
_cell.angle_gamma   90.00
#
_symmetry.space_group_name_H-M   'P 1'
#
loop_
_entity.id
_entity.type
_entity.pdbx_description
1 polymer ?
#
loop_
_entity_poly.entity_id
_entity_poly.type
_entity_poly.pdbx_seq_one_letter_code
_entity_poly.pdbx_strand_id
1 'polypeptide(L)' 'MGDNHDTNPPVRFWQQNLNKLLIAQLDLLNQVDPKNTDFIFIQEPHIDFLNLTRANHHWTVVYP' A
#
# COMPACT_ATOMS: atom_id res chain seq x y z
N MET A 1 -24.29 -2.10 -31.11
CA MET A 1 -23.52 -1.22 -30.23
C MET A 1 -24.00 -1.51 -28.82
N GLY A 2 -23.28 -2.34 -28.07
CA GLY A 2 -23.65 -2.74 -26.73
C GLY A 2 -22.52 -2.34 -25.80
N ASP A 3 -22.78 -1.38 -24.93
CA ASP A 3 -21.80 -0.83 -24.00
C ASP A 3 -21.74 -1.80 -22.80
N ASN A 4 -20.78 -2.72 -22.84
CA ASN A 4 -20.44 -3.56 -21.70
C ASN A 4 -19.77 -2.67 -20.64
N HIS A 5 -20.57 -2.10 -19.75
CA HIS A 5 -20.05 -1.56 -18.50
C HIS A 5 -19.68 -2.73 -17.60
N ASP A 6 -18.39 -3.03 -17.49
CA ASP A 6 -17.87 -3.88 -16.42
C ASP A 6 -18.32 -3.28 -15.08
N THR A 7 -19.30 -3.91 -14.42
CA THR A 7 -19.92 -3.39 -13.19
C THR A 7 -19.04 -3.53 -11.95
N ASN A 8 -17.79 -3.97 -12.12
CA ASN A 8 -16.86 -4.13 -11.01
C ASN A 8 -16.14 -2.81 -10.74
N PRO A 9 -16.03 -2.37 -9.47
CA PRO A 9 -15.23 -1.21 -9.14
C PRO A 9 -13.77 -1.44 -9.60
N PRO A 10 -13.09 -0.39 -10.09
CA PRO A 10 -11.71 -0.51 -10.51
C PRO A 10 -10.82 -0.86 -9.30
N VAL A 11 -9.84 -1.73 -9.52
CA VAL A 11 -8.80 -2.01 -8.53
C VAL A 11 -7.91 -0.78 -8.38
N ARG A 12 -7.67 -0.35 -7.14
CA ARG A 12 -6.92 0.87 -6.83
C ARG A 12 -5.57 0.53 -6.22
N PHE A 13 -4.54 1.06 -6.86
CA PHE A 13 -3.15 0.85 -6.47
C PHE A 13 -2.54 2.16 -5.98
N TRP A 14 -1.80 2.10 -4.87
CA TRP A 14 -0.95 3.18 -4.40
C TRP A 14 0.51 2.77 -4.53
N GLN A 15 1.37 3.64 -5.05
CA GLN A 15 2.80 3.39 -5.11
C GLN A 15 3.59 4.59 -4.59
N GLN A 16 4.54 4.33 -3.69
CA GLN A 16 5.37 5.38 -3.10
C GLN A 16 6.77 4.89 -2.74
N ASN A 17 7.77 5.74 -2.96
CA ASN A 17 9.11 5.56 -2.42
C ASN A 17 9.19 6.23 -1.03
N LEU A 18 9.67 5.50 -0.02
CA LEU A 18 9.75 5.96 1.38
C LEU A 18 11.15 6.39 1.82
N ASN A 19 12.14 6.30 0.95
CA ASN A 19 13.53 6.68 1.20
C ASN A 19 14.10 6.03 2.49
N LYS A 20 13.63 4.81 2.81
CA LYS A 20 13.98 4.02 4.02
C LYS A 20 13.64 4.70 5.35
N LEU A 21 12.79 5.73 5.33
CA LEU A 21 12.43 6.49 6.51
C LEU A 21 11.23 5.86 7.23
N LEU A 22 11.40 5.58 8.53
CA LEU A 22 10.31 5.07 9.37
C LEU A 22 9.12 6.04 9.40
N ILE A 23 9.40 7.34 9.51
CA ILE A 23 8.36 8.38 9.58
C ILE A 23 7.53 8.39 8.30
N ALA A 24 8.16 8.31 7.13
CA ALA A 24 7.46 8.27 5.85
C ALA A 24 6.55 7.02 5.75
N GLN A 25 7.01 5.88 6.27
CA GLN A 25 6.21 4.66 6.29
C GLN A 25 5.00 4.75 7.21
N LEU A 26 5.17 5.28 8.42
CA LEU A 26 4.06 5.46 9.35
C LEU A 26 3.04 6.48 8.82
N ASP A 27 3.53 7.55 8.20
CA ASP A 27 2.70 8.57 7.57
C ASP A 27 1.86 7.97 6.42
N LEU A 28 2.49 7.21 5.51
CA LEU A 28 1.80 6.46 4.47
C LEU A 28 0.70 5.54 5.04
N LEU A 29 1.04 4.71 6.03
CA LEU A 29 0.09 3.75 6.61
C LEU A 29 -1.10 4.41 7.32
N ASN A 30 -0.93 5.64 7.81
CA ASN A 30 -1.99 6.42 8.45
C ASN A 30 -2.85 7.19 7.44
N GLN A 31 -2.28 7.61 6.31
CA GLN A 31 -3.00 8.39 5.29
C GLN A 31 -3.79 7.52 4.31
N VAL A 32 -3.31 6.31 4.00
CA VAL A 32 -3.99 5.44 3.02
C VAL A 32 -5.22 4.80 3.66
N ASP A 33 -6.39 5.17 3.14
CA ASP A 33 -7.67 4.59 3.50
C ASP A 33 -7.86 3.22 2.81
N PRO A 34 -7.98 2.11 3.56
CA PRO A 34 -8.22 0.78 3.01
C PRO A 34 -9.52 0.66 2.20
N LYS A 35 -10.50 1.56 2.41
CA LYS A 35 -11.72 1.59 1.58
C LYS A 35 -11.48 2.17 0.19
N ASN A 36 -10.34 2.84 0.01
CA ASN A 36 -10.00 3.58 -1.20
C ASN A 36 -8.73 3.07 -1.92
N THR A 37 -8.05 2.08 -1.36
CA THR A 37 -6.85 1.47 -1.94
C THR A 37 -6.86 -0.02 -1.66
N ASP A 38 -6.69 -0.82 -2.70
CA ASP A 38 -6.69 -2.29 -2.57
C ASP A 38 -5.27 -2.82 -2.37
N PHE A 39 -4.27 -2.17 -2.98
CA PHE A 39 -2.87 -2.57 -2.91
C PHE A 39 -1.94 -1.36 -2.73
N ILE A 40 -0.93 -1.53 -1.88
CA ILE A 40 0.15 -0.56 -1.67
C ILE A 40 1.48 -1.19 -2.10
N PHE A 41 2.18 -0.54 -3.01
CA PHE A 41 3.54 -0.86 -3.40
C PHE A 41 4.52 0.14 -2.81
N ILE A 42 5.42 -0.37 -1.97
CA ILE A 42 6.41 0.45 -1.29
C ILE A 42 7.78 0.19 -1.91
N GLN A 43 8.47 1.25 -2.30
CA GLN A 43 9.88 1.21 -2.67
C GLN A 43 10.73 1.82 -1.56
N GLU A 44 11.91 1.24 -1.35
CA GLU A 44 12.81 1.61 -0.26
C GLU A 44 12.09 1.67 1.10
N PRO A 45 11.43 0.57 1.52
CA PRO A 45 10.75 0.53 2.81
C PRO A 45 11.74 0.73 3.96
N HIS A 46 11.23 1.22 5.09
CA HIS A 46 11.95 1.11 6.34
C HIS A 46 11.95 -0.36 6.80
N ILE A 47 13.14 -0.94 6.88
CA ILE A 47 13.40 -2.30 7.37
C ILE A 47 13.87 -2.21 8.82
N ASP A 48 13.21 -2.92 9.72
CA ASP A 48 13.60 -3.00 11.12
C ASP A 48 14.76 -3.99 11.36
N PHE A 49 15.16 -4.11 12.62
CA PHE A 49 16.26 -4.99 13.03
C PHE A 49 15.97 -6.49 12.83
N LEU A 50 14.71 -6.87 12.57
CA LEU A 50 14.31 -8.25 12.24
C LEU A 50 14.26 -8.49 10.73
N ASN A 51 14.74 -7.52 9.93
CA ASN A 51 14.61 -7.51 8.48
C ASN A 51 13.15 -7.48 8.00
N LEU A 52 12.24 -6.88 8.77
CA LEU A 52 10.83 -6.76 8.43
C LEU A 52 10.42 -5.30 8.18
N THR A 53 9.51 -5.12 7.23
CA THR A 53 8.75 -3.89 7.02
C THR A 53 7.57 -3.84 8.00
N ARG A 54 7.31 -2.67 8.59
CA ARG A 54 6.14 -2.46 9.46
C ARG A 54 4.86 -2.23 8.66
N ALA A 55 3.75 -2.81 9.13
CA ALA A 55 2.39 -2.49 8.71
C ALA A 55 1.51 -2.25 9.94
N ASN A 56 0.39 -1.56 9.75
CA ASN A 56 -0.67 -1.51 10.76
C ASN A 56 -1.66 -2.68 10.55
N HIS A 57 -2.64 -2.81 11.43
CA HIS A 57 -3.63 -3.91 11.40
C HIS A 57 -4.55 -3.91 10.17
N HIS A 58 -4.54 -2.86 9.34
CA HIS A 58 -5.31 -2.81 8.11
C HIS A 58 -4.59 -3.44 6.90
N TRP A 59 -3.27 -3.63 6.97
CA TRP A 59 -2.45 -4.05 5.84
C TRP A 59 -1.70 -5.35 6.15
N THR A 60 -1.72 -6.28 5.19
CA THR A 60 -0.87 -7.48 5.23
C THR A 60 0.36 -7.26 4.37
N VAL A 61 1.54 -7.47 4.92
CA VAL A 61 2.80 -7.34 4.18
C VAL A 61 3.06 -8.63 3.39
N VAL A 62 3.34 -8.49 2.10
CA VAL A 62 3.82 -9.56 1.24
C VAL A 62 5.20 -9.17 0.72
N TYR A 63 6.20 -10.00 0.98
CA TYR A 63 7.55 -9.82 0.45
C TYR A 63 7.67 -10.52 -0.92
N PRO A 64 8.53 -10.03 -1.83
CA PRO A 64 8.88 -10.73 -3.06
C PRO A 64 9.50 -12.11 -2.82
#